data_AF-A0A9D1SHK4-F1
#
_entry.id   AF-A0A9D1SHK4-F1
#
_cell.length_a   1.000
_cell.length_b   1.000
_cell.length_c   1.000
_cell.angle_alpha   90.00
_cell.angle_beta   90.00
_cell.angle_gamma   90.00
#
_symmetry.space_group_name_H-M   'P 1'
#
loop_
_entity.id
_entity.type
_entity.pdbx_description
1 polymer ?
#
loop_
_entity_poly.entity_id
_entity_poly.type
_entity_poly.pdbx_seq_one_letter_code
_entity_poly.pdbx_strand_id
1 'polypeptide(L)'
;AEGVIAAALAGEIDRDRAVLLAGEPAFGALALWTAFIRSRDKALLEDGYDKLCEAFKIDDGLIVSDSIRNEIAYKQTGSPLKILGGEPVYALEFSTYKLLAMEIKSMAAAVLNKIEDKRKLDNIIKAYVKSFNECFYDERLGLYMDRYLSGGFTGVYGAASFLPLITSAVNSIDVLDALLLNLQDTEKFWTKAPVPTVSADHPAYGKPVFDKLSYTAPYMDFTGSAVPGIDYIIYQGLVSKGADTAAAAFARAMANVYSAYFTRYGFVPDRLLPNYKIDPKGSRNSLSGNLIGLIGVQEILDTEYFGTDLKPALRFGTKAGGRHSVFGVTLFGKSIQTEVTDESVSLNVSGKRVFEAIGAPCKVRRFRETEKGLDFYICCEKSLTLTLTYPVFTTAAPDRVLRFNLPAGHFRIAVSDGDFTYTAV
;
A
#
# COMPACT_ATOMS: atom_id res chain seq x y z
N ALA A 1 7.70 9.06 10.91
CA ALA A 1 6.84 7.87 10.66
C ALA A 1 7.49 6.68 9.93
N GLU A 2 8.02 6.86 8.71
CA GLU A 2 8.20 5.78 7.71
C GLU A 2 9.11 4.61 8.16
N GLY A 3 10.13 4.88 8.98
CA GLY A 3 11.01 3.85 9.52
C GLY A 3 10.31 2.82 10.40
N VAL A 4 9.17 3.18 11.01
CA VAL A 4 8.40 2.26 11.86
C VAL A 4 7.67 1.22 11.00
N ILE A 5 7.22 1.57 9.80
CA ILE A 5 6.65 0.60 8.85
C ILE A 5 7.73 -0.39 8.40
N ALA A 6 8.93 0.11 8.07
CA ALA A 6 10.05 -0.77 7.71
C ALA A 6 10.39 -1.76 8.84
N ALA A 7 10.42 -1.30 10.09
CA ALA A 7 10.60 -2.16 11.25
C ALA A 7 9.47 -3.19 11.40
N ALA A 8 8.21 -2.80 11.16
CA ALA A 8 7.07 -3.73 11.19
C ALA A 8 7.21 -4.85 10.17
N LEU A 9 7.64 -4.51 8.95
CA LEU A 9 7.86 -5.47 7.86
C LEU A 9 9.01 -6.43 8.16
N ALA A 10 10.07 -5.93 8.81
CA ALA A 10 11.21 -6.72 9.26
C ALA A 10 10.90 -7.59 10.50
N GLY A 11 9.74 -7.40 11.14
CA GLY A 11 9.38 -8.12 12.37
C GLY A 11 10.10 -7.58 13.62
N GLU A 12 10.56 -6.33 13.59
CA GLU A 12 11.32 -5.68 14.66
C GLU A 12 10.44 -4.80 15.59
N ILE A 13 9.12 -4.87 15.44
CA ILE A 13 8.18 -4.22 16.37
C ILE A 13 7.79 -5.23 17.45
N ASP A 14 8.16 -4.90 18.68
CA ASP A 14 7.72 -5.55 19.90
C ASP A 14 6.73 -4.67 20.68
N ARG A 15 6.29 -5.16 21.84
CA ARG A 15 5.31 -4.46 22.69
C ARG A 15 5.86 -3.15 23.26
N ASP A 16 7.15 -3.08 23.54
CA ASP A 16 7.79 -1.89 24.10
C ASP A 16 7.89 -0.78 23.05
N ARG A 17 8.09 -1.16 21.78
CA ARG A 17 8.13 -0.25 20.62
C ARG A 17 6.75 0.15 20.10
N ALA A 18 5.66 -0.50 20.53
CA ALA A 18 4.30 -0.08 20.19
C ALA A 18 4.00 1.38 20.64
N VAL A 19 4.76 1.90 21.61
CA VAL A 19 4.67 3.31 22.06
C VAL A 19 5.16 4.30 20.98
N LEU A 20 6.09 3.90 20.12
CA LEU A 20 6.62 4.75 19.03
C LEU A 20 5.57 5.05 17.95
N LEU A 21 4.42 4.39 18.00
CA LEU A 21 3.30 4.54 17.08
C LEU A 21 2.44 5.78 17.37
N ALA A 22 2.65 6.47 18.50
CA ALA A 22 1.83 7.59 18.92
C ALA A 22 2.19 8.94 18.29
N GLY A 23 3.37 9.09 17.67
CA GLY A 23 3.84 10.37 17.11
C GLY A 23 3.15 10.79 15.81
N GLU A 24 2.71 9.82 15.00
CA GLU A 24 1.95 10.03 13.76
C GLU A 24 0.89 8.91 13.66
N PRO A 25 -0.36 9.15 14.11
CA PRO A 25 -1.34 8.10 14.36
C PRO A 25 -1.63 7.15 13.19
N ALA A 26 -1.58 7.64 11.94
CA ALA A 26 -1.85 6.81 10.76
C ALA A 26 -0.73 5.84 10.44
N PHE A 27 0.52 6.30 10.44
CA PHE A 27 1.68 5.45 10.23
C PHE A 27 1.89 4.49 11.41
N GLY A 28 1.60 4.94 12.62
CA GLY A 28 1.55 4.09 13.80
C GLY A 28 0.50 2.99 13.68
N ALA A 29 -0.73 3.33 13.29
CA ALA A 29 -1.79 2.36 13.05
C ALA A 29 -1.38 1.35 11.96
N LEU A 30 -0.84 1.83 10.83
CA LEU A 30 -0.40 0.97 9.73
C LEU A 30 0.72 0.02 10.14
N ALA A 31 1.70 0.50 10.92
CA ALA A 31 2.79 -0.33 11.41
C ALA A 31 2.31 -1.37 12.44
N LEU A 32 1.42 -0.99 13.38
CA LEU A 32 0.80 -1.96 14.31
C LEU A 32 0.06 -3.05 13.56
N TRP A 33 -0.78 -2.65 12.61
CA TRP A 33 -1.58 -3.57 11.81
C TRP A 33 -0.69 -4.50 11.00
N THR A 34 0.36 -3.95 10.37
CA THR A 34 1.36 -4.73 9.63
C THR A 34 2.05 -5.75 10.53
N ALA A 35 2.52 -5.33 11.71
CA ALA A 35 3.17 -6.21 12.67
C ALA A 35 2.23 -7.33 13.12
N PHE A 36 0.99 -7.00 13.48
CA PHE A 36 -0.04 -7.97 13.86
C PHE A 36 -0.35 -8.96 12.72
N ILE A 37 -0.54 -8.49 11.49
CA ILE A 37 -0.91 -9.38 10.37
C ILE A 37 0.18 -10.41 10.09
N ARG A 38 1.46 -10.03 10.27
CA ARG A 38 2.62 -10.92 10.06
C ARG A 38 2.89 -11.85 11.24
N SER A 39 2.79 -11.35 12.47
CA SER A 39 3.12 -12.11 13.69
C SER A 39 1.93 -12.88 14.27
N ARG A 40 0.72 -12.37 14.08
CA ARG A 40 -0.53 -12.78 14.74
C ARG A 40 -0.47 -12.71 16.27
N ASP A 41 0.43 -11.90 16.84
CA ASP A 41 0.43 -11.61 18.27
C ASP A 41 -0.75 -10.69 18.63
N LYS A 42 -1.82 -11.30 19.15
CA LYS A 42 -3.01 -10.58 19.58
C LYS A 42 -2.74 -9.63 20.76
N ALA A 43 -1.79 -9.96 21.63
CA ALA A 43 -1.46 -9.11 22.77
C ALA A 43 -0.67 -7.86 22.33
N LEU A 44 0.16 -7.97 21.28
CA LEU A 44 0.73 -6.78 20.62
C LEU A 44 -0.37 -5.87 20.07
N LEU A 45 -1.37 -6.45 19.39
CA LEU A 45 -2.49 -5.67 18.85
C LEU A 45 -3.32 -5.01 19.95
N GLU A 46 -3.57 -5.70 21.06
CA GLU A 46 -4.35 -5.19 22.18
C GLU A 46 -3.67 -3.99 22.84
N ASP A 47 -2.39 -4.11 23.20
CA ASP A 47 -1.60 -3.01 23.79
C ASP A 47 -1.48 -1.80 22.84
N GLY A 48 -1.21 -2.06 21.56
CA GLY A 48 -1.14 -1.01 20.55
C GLY A 48 -2.49 -0.33 20.28
N TYR A 49 -3.60 -1.07 20.31
CA TYR A 49 -4.94 -0.53 20.08
C TYR A 49 -5.33 0.50 21.14
N ASP A 50 -5.10 0.21 22.41
CA ASP A 50 -5.47 1.12 23.50
C ASP A 50 -4.65 2.42 23.41
N LYS A 51 -3.35 2.32 23.12
CA LYS A 51 -2.48 3.48 22.87
C LYS A 51 -2.92 4.31 21.66
N LEU A 52 -3.33 3.66 20.56
CA LEU A 52 -3.89 4.35 19.38
C LEU A 52 -5.23 5.03 19.70
N CYS A 53 -6.04 4.47 20.59
CA CYS A 53 -7.27 5.09 21.04
C CYS A 53 -7.01 6.34 21.89
N GLU A 54 -6.00 6.31 22.75
CA GLU A 54 -5.59 7.47 23.57
C GLU A 54 -4.96 8.58 22.73
N ALA A 55 -4.06 8.23 21.81
CA ALA A 55 -3.34 9.19 20.98
C ALA A 55 -4.22 9.86 19.91
N PHE A 56 -5.29 9.19 19.46
CA PHE A 56 -6.10 9.64 18.34
C PHE A 56 -7.59 9.65 18.67
N LYS A 57 -8.08 10.84 19.03
CA LYS A 57 -9.52 11.10 19.20
C LYS A 57 -10.21 11.03 17.84
N ILE A 58 -11.30 10.27 17.79
CA ILE A 58 -12.09 10.06 16.58
C ILE A 58 -13.19 11.13 16.54
N ASP A 59 -13.27 11.84 15.42
CA ASP A 59 -14.39 12.70 15.05
C ASP A 59 -14.62 12.59 13.53
N ASP A 60 -15.76 13.07 13.05
CA ASP A 60 -16.20 12.99 11.66
C ASP A 60 -15.74 14.18 10.79
N GLY A 61 -15.00 15.13 11.35
CA GLY A 61 -14.52 16.33 10.67
C GLY A 61 -13.28 16.09 9.81
N LEU A 62 -13.30 16.60 8.58
CA LEU A 62 -12.12 16.64 7.72
C LEU A 62 -11.02 17.51 8.34
N ILE A 63 -9.76 17.18 8.05
CA ILE A 63 -8.63 17.95 8.59
C ILE A 63 -8.49 19.25 7.81
N VAL A 64 -8.56 20.36 8.53
CA VAL A 64 -8.30 21.70 8.00
C VAL A 64 -6.85 22.09 8.25
N SER A 65 -6.24 22.61 7.19
CA SER A 65 -4.96 23.28 7.18
C SER A 65 -5.14 24.78 7.14
N ASP A 66 -4.57 25.47 8.13
CA ASP A 66 -4.48 26.92 8.16
C ASP A 66 -3.02 27.36 8.37
N SER A 67 -2.79 28.68 8.34
CA SER A 67 -1.47 29.29 8.52
C SER A 67 -0.89 29.14 9.94
N ILE A 68 -1.68 28.65 10.90
CA ILE A 68 -1.32 28.54 12.32
C ILE A 68 -0.88 27.10 12.65
N ARG A 69 -1.43 26.08 11.97
CA ARG A 69 -1.08 24.67 12.17
C ARG A 69 0.29 24.32 11.57
N ASN A 70 1.01 23.44 12.26
CA ASN A 70 2.40 23.06 11.94
C ASN A 70 2.56 22.11 10.74
N GLU A 71 1.48 21.56 10.19
CA GLU A 71 1.61 20.24 9.58
C GLU A 71 1.53 20.18 8.05
N ILE A 72 0.95 21.13 7.31
CA ILE A 72 0.07 20.58 6.26
C ILE A 72 0.46 20.75 4.79
N ALA A 73 1.02 21.88 4.37
CA ALA A 73 1.56 22.09 3.01
C ALA A 73 2.17 23.49 2.91
N TYR A 74 1.53 24.45 3.59
CA TYR A 74 1.95 25.84 3.71
C TYR A 74 3.30 26.06 4.43
N LYS A 75 3.80 25.07 5.18
CA LYS A 75 5.14 25.14 5.80
C LYS A 75 6.21 24.39 5.01
N GLN A 76 5.85 23.38 4.22
CA GLN A 76 6.82 22.64 3.41
C GLN A 76 7.43 23.55 2.34
N THR A 77 8.76 23.66 2.33
CA THR A 77 9.49 24.51 1.38
C THR A 77 9.09 24.14 -0.04
N GLY A 78 8.76 25.13 -0.87
CA GLY A 78 8.39 24.88 -2.27
C GLY A 78 6.97 24.42 -2.56
N SER A 79 6.07 24.35 -1.57
CA SER A 79 4.66 24.07 -1.85
C SER A 79 4.03 25.14 -2.76
N PRO A 80 3.44 24.76 -3.90
CA PRO A 80 2.70 25.68 -4.77
C PRO A 80 1.53 26.36 -4.05
N LEU A 81 0.99 25.75 -3.00
CA LEU A 81 -0.09 26.33 -2.20
C LEU A 81 0.36 27.62 -1.47
N LYS A 82 1.63 27.74 -1.06
CA LYS A 82 2.14 29.00 -0.47
C LYS A 82 2.06 30.17 -1.44
N ILE A 83 2.24 29.89 -2.72
CA ILE A 83 2.26 30.89 -3.79
C ILE A 83 0.83 31.41 -4.06
N LEU A 84 -0.19 30.60 -3.76
CA LEU A 84 -1.61 30.88 -4.02
C LEU A 84 -2.34 31.62 -2.88
N GLY A 85 -1.62 32.20 -1.91
CA GLY A 85 -2.19 33.21 -1.01
C GLY A 85 -2.62 32.76 0.39
N GLY A 86 -2.27 31.54 0.82
CA GLY A 86 -2.37 31.16 2.24
C GLY A 86 -3.79 30.94 2.77
N GLU A 87 -4.79 30.79 1.90
CA GLU A 87 -6.16 30.48 2.31
C GLU A 87 -6.24 29.09 2.97
N PRO A 88 -6.98 28.93 4.07
CA PRO A 88 -7.19 27.60 4.65
C PRO A 88 -7.75 26.60 3.64
N VAL A 89 -7.26 25.36 3.69
CA VAL A 89 -7.74 24.25 2.85
C VAL A 89 -8.18 23.09 3.71
N TYR A 90 -9.17 22.34 3.23
CA TYR A 90 -9.30 20.95 3.59
C TYR A 90 -8.10 20.20 3.02
N ALA A 91 -7.38 19.48 3.88
CA ALA A 91 -6.14 18.82 3.53
C ALA A 91 -6.39 17.35 3.22
N LEU A 92 -6.21 16.98 1.96
CA LEU A 92 -6.42 15.65 1.42
C LEU A 92 -5.56 14.63 2.16
N GLU A 93 -4.24 14.83 2.17
CA GLU A 93 -3.27 13.89 2.74
C GLU A 93 -3.60 13.53 4.20
N PHE A 94 -3.75 14.55 5.06
CA PHE A 94 -4.06 14.33 6.48
C PHE A 94 -5.45 13.75 6.70
N SER A 95 -6.41 14.14 5.86
CA SER A 95 -7.75 13.56 5.92
C SER A 95 -7.74 12.09 5.51
N THR A 96 -6.87 11.69 4.57
CA THR A 96 -6.65 10.29 4.20
C THR A 96 -5.99 9.52 5.33
N TYR A 97 -4.95 10.08 5.96
CA TYR A 97 -4.29 9.47 7.12
C TYR A 97 -5.24 9.26 8.29
N LYS A 98 -6.08 10.24 8.59
CA LYS A 98 -7.18 10.10 9.56
C LYS A 98 -8.11 8.94 9.20
N LEU A 99 -8.57 8.86 7.96
CA LEU A 99 -9.45 7.77 7.50
C LEU A 99 -8.77 6.39 7.65
N LEU A 100 -7.53 6.26 7.18
CA LEU A 100 -6.75 5.03 7.31
C LEU A 100 -6.61 4.60 8.77
N ALA A 101 -6.31 5.52 9.68
CA ALA A 101 -6.21 5.24 11.11
C ALA A 101 -7.55 4.75 11.69
N MET A 102 -8.67 5.38 11.32
CA MET A 102 -10.00 4.94 11.76
C MET A 102 -10.34 3.53 11.24
N GLU A 103 -10.06 3.24 9.98
CA GLU A 103 -10.30 1.93 9.38
C GLU A 103 -9.47 0.83 10.05
N ILE A 104 -8.20 1.08 10.30
CA ILE A 104 -7.33 0.14 11.03
C ILE A 104 -7.84 -0.07 12.45
N LYS A 105 -8.28 0.99 13.15
CA LYS A 105 -8.90 0.84 14.47
C LYS A 105 -10.17 -0.01 14.40
N SER A 106 -11.01 0.15 13.38
CA SER A 106 -12.21 -0.70 13.21
C SER A 106 -11.84 -2.16 12.98
N MET A 107 -10.85 -2.44 12.12
CA MET A 107 -10.35 -3.79 11.87
C MET A 107 -9.74 -4.41 13.13
N ALA A 108 -8.94 -3.65 13.88
CA ALA A 108 -8.36 -4.10 15.15
C ALA A 108 -9.45 -4.39 16.19
N ALA A 109 -10.45 -3.52 16.32
CA ALA A 109 -11.60 -3.74 17.20
C ALA A 109 -12.35 -5.03 16.84
N ALA A 110 -12.51 -5.33 15.55
CA ALA A 110 -13.11 -6.58 15.09
C ALA A 110 -12.29 -7.81 15.53
N VAL A 111 -10.97 -7.79 15.33
CA VAL A 111 -10.07 -8.89 15.76
C VAL A 111 -10.05 -9.07 17.28
N LEU A 112 -10.13 -7.96 18.03
CA LEU A 112 -10.14 -7.96 19.49
C LEU A 112 -11.52 -8.26 20.09
N ASN A 113 -12.55 -8.50 19.27
CA ASN A 113 -13.95 -8.66 19.69
C ASN A 113 -14.52 -7.44 20.46
N LYS A 114 -14.00 -6.24 20.21
CA LYS A 114 -14.52 -4.96 20.73
C LYS A 114 -15.67 -4.46 19.83
N ILE A 115 -16.78 -5.22 19.80
CA ILE A 115 -17.88 -5.05 18.82
C ILE A 115 -18.53 -3.66 18.87
N GLU A 116 -18.70 -3.10 20.08
CA GLU A 116 -19.27 -1.77 20.26
C GLU A 116 -18.38 -0.66 19.70
N ASP A 117 -17.07 -0.76 19.89
CA ASP A 117 -16.10 0.17 19.32
C ASP A 117 -16.11 0.10 17.80
N LYS A 118 -16.09 -1.12 17.24
CA LYS A 118 -16.19 -1.35 15.80
C LYS A 118 -17.45 -0.69 15.23
N ARG A 119 -18.62 -0.92 15.85
CA ARG A 119 -19.90 -0.36 15.40
C ARG A 119 -19.88 1.17 15.39
N LYS A 120 -19.35 1.80 16.44
CA LYS A 120 -19.21 3.27 16.51
C LYS A 120 -18.27 3.79 15.43
N LEU A 121 -17.11 3.16 15.27
CA LEU A 121 -16.13 3.49 14.25
C LEU A 121 -16.70 3.37 12.83
N ASP A 122 -17.37 2.27 12.50
CA ASP A 122 -17.95 2.06 11.18
C ASP A 122 -18.98 3.14 10.81
N ASN A 123 -19.80 3.58 11.77
CA ASN A 123 -20.75 4.67 11.54
C ASN A 123 -20.04 6.00 11.25
N ILE A 124 -18.98 6.31 11.99
CA ILE A 124 -18.18 7.52 11.78
C ILE A 124 -17.44 7.44 10.44
N ILE A 125 -16.80 6.32 10.12
CA ILE A 125 -16.11 6.07 8.86
C ILE A 125 -17.07 6.27 7.68
N LYS A 126 -18.29 5.71 7.77
CA LYS A 126 -19.29 5.86 6.71
C LYS A 126 -19.66 7.32 6.45
N ALA A 127 -19.90 8.11 7.52
CA ALA A 127 -20.17 9.53 7.39
C ALA A 127 -18.96 10.30 6.85
N TYR A 128 -17.77 9.97 7.35
CA TYR A 128 -16.51 10.60 6.94
C TYR A 128 -16.20 10.35 5.47
N VAL A 129 -16.34 9.11 4.97
CA VAL A 129 -16.12 8.76 3.55
C VAL A 129 -17.04 9.56 2.62
N LYS A 130 -18.29 9.78 3.05
CA LYS A 130 -19.22 10.63 2.29
C LYS A 130 -18.69 12.06 2.19
N SER A 131 -18.40 12.70 3.32
CA SER A 131 -17.86 14.07 3.37
C SER A 131 -16.52 14.17 2.64
N PHE A 132 -15.68 13.14 2.72
CA PHE A 132 -14.38 13.06 2.07
C PHE A 132 -14.52 13.11 0.55
N ASN A 133 -15.37 12.25 -0.02
CA ASN A 133 -15.60 12.22 -1.47
C ASN A 133 -16.28 13.50 -1.97
N GLU A 134 -17.27 14.04 -1.23
CA GLU A 134 -17.91 15.32 -1.56
C GLU A 134 -16.93 16.52 -1.55
N CYS A 135 -15.90 16.46 -0.70
CA CYS A 135 -14.92 17.52 -0.57
C CYS A 135 -13.77 17.40 -1.59
N PHE A 136 -13.18 16.21 -1.71
CA PHE A 136 -11.87 16.06 -2.32
C PHE A 136 -11.89 15.50 -3.75
N TYR A 137 -12.94 14.80 -4.18
CA TYR A 137 -12.95 14.17 -5.50
C TYR A 137 -13.45 15.12 -6.58
N ASP A 138 -12.62 15.41 -7.58
CA ASP A 138 -13.02 16.13 -8.80
C ASP A 138 -13.36 15.11 -9.89
N GLU A 139 -14.65 14.92 -10.15
CA GLU A 139 -15.16 14.00 -11.18
C GLU A 139 -14.64 14.33 -12.59
N ARG A 140 -14.39 15.62 -12.89
CA ARG A 140 -13.93 16.04 -14.22
C ARG A 140 -12.47 15.67 -14.46
N LEU A 141 -11.63 15.74 -13.42
CA LEU A 141 -10.23 15.36 -13.51
C LEU A 141 -9.99 13.87 -13.16
N GLY A 142 -10.93 13.24 -12.47
CA GLY A 142 -10.79 11.86 -12.01
C GLY A 142 -9.73 11.73 -10.91
N LEU A 143 -9.54 12.77 -10.08
CA LEU A 143 -8.48 12.86 -9.09
C LEU A 143 -9.01 13.42 -7.76
N TYR A 144 -8.35 13.04 -6.67
CA TYR A 144 -8.52 13.70 -5.38
C TYR A 144 -7.59 14.90 -5.26
N MET A 145 -8.08 16.03 -4.74
CA MET A 145 -7.29 17.25 -4.55
C MET A 145 -7.72 18.01 -3.30
N ASP A 146 -6.81 18.80 -2.74
CA ASP A 146 -7.14 19.77 -1.70
C ASP A 146 -8.23 20.74 -2.16
N ARG A 147 -9.04 21.20 -1.20
CA ARG A 147 -10.15 22.12 -1.44
C ARG A 147 -10.04 23.34 -0.55
N TYR A 148 -10.17 24.54 -1.11
CA TYR A 148 -10.25 25.76 -0.31
C TYR A 148 -11.50 25.75 0.58
N LEU A 149 -11.39 26.38 1.76
CA LEU A 149 -12.55 26.54 2.65
C LEU A 149 -13.61 27.48 2.04
N SER A 150 -13.21 28.45 1.20
CA SER A 150 -14.16 29.24 0.40
C SER A 150 -14.85 28.44 -0.72
N GLY A 151 -14.35 27.24 -1.03
CA GLY A 151 -14.82 26.38 -2.11
C GLY A 151 -13.86 26.33 -3.30
N GLY A 152 -14.07 25.34 -4.17
CA GLY A 152 -13.19 25.10 -5.32
C GLY A 152 -11.91 24.33 -4.98
N PHE A 153 -11.39 23.62 -5.98
CA PHE A 153 -10.14 22.85 -5.86
C PHE A 153 -8.92 23.75 -6.01
N THR A 154 -7.82 23.40 -5.34
CA THR A 154 -6.57 24.18 -5.39
C THR A 154 -5.89 24.16 -6.76
N GLY A 155 -6.22 23.19 -7.62
CA GLY A 155 -5.56 22.97 -8.91
C GLY A 155 -4.14 22.42 -8.78
N VAL A 156 -3.68 22.11 -7.55
CA VAL A 156 -2.39 21.49 -7.28
C VAL A 156 -2.64 20.01 -7.00
N TYR A 157 -2.19 19.16 -7.91
CA TYR A 157 -2.32 17.70 -7.81
C TYR A 157 -0.98 17.02 -8.03
N GLY A 158 -0.82 15.83 -7.45
CA GLY A 158 0.46 15.15 -7.28
C GLY A 158 0.28 13.80 -6.61
N ALA A 159 1.33 13.29 -5.97
CA ALA A 159 1.28 12.01 -5.26
C ALA A 159 0.14 11.90 -4.23
N ALA A 160 -0.17 13.00 -3.53
CA ALA A 160 -1.26 13.03 -2.55
C ALA A 160 -2.63 12.64 -3.14
N SER A 161 -2.85 12.88 -4.44
CA SER A 161 -4.08 12.54 -5.16
C SER A 161 -4.37 11.02 -5.20
N PHE A 162 -3.35 10.19 -4.99
CA PHE A 162 -3.47 8.72 -5.02
C PHE A 162 -3.46 8.08 -3.64
N LEU A 163 -3.12 8.82 -2.57
CA LEU A 163 -3.18 8.31 -1.20
C LEU A 163 -4.55 7.68 -0.84
N PRO A 164 -5.71 8.23 -1.27
CA PRO A 164 -7.01 7.64 -0.96
C PRO A 164 -7.18 6.18 -1.42
N LEU A 165 -6.37 5.69 -2.37
CA LEU A 165 -6.38 4.29 -2.82
C LEU A 165 -6.26 3.29 -1.66
N ILE A 166 -5.53 3.63 -0.59
CA ILE A 166 -5.35 2.72 0.56
C ILE A 166 -6.61 2.61 1.43
N THR A 167 -7.57 3.53 1.29
CA THR A 167 -8.73 3.65 2.18
C THR A 167 -10.03 3.27 1.48
N SER A 168 -11.14 3.22 2.22
CA SER A 168 -12.49 3.07 1.66
C SER A 168 -13.03 4.32 0.95
N ALA A 169 -12.27 5.42 0.86
CA ALA A 169 -12.67 6.59 0.06
C ALA A 169 -12.91 6.22 -1.42
N VAL A 170 -12.00 5.42 -2.00
CA VAL A 170 -12.16 4.84 -3.34
C VAL A 170 -13.12 3.65 -3.24
N ASN A 171 -14.41 3.91 -3.41
CA ASN A 171 -15.49 2.96 -3.17
C ASN A 171 -16.28 2.55 -4.42
N SER A 172 -15.93 3.07 -5.60
CA SER A 172 -16.53 2.66 -6.87
C SER A 172 -15.46 2.24 -7.87
N ILE A 173 -15.86 1.40 -8.83
CA ILE A 173 -14.99 0.98 -9.94
C ILE A 173 -14.63 2.17 -10.83
N ASP A 174 -15.57 3.08 -11.10
CA ASP A 174 -15.33 4.25 -11.95
C ASP A 174 -14.27 5.19 -11.36
N VAL A 175 -14.31 5.42 -10.04
CA VAL A 175 -13.29 6.23 -9.34
C VAL A 175 -11.94 5.53 -9.39
N LEU A 176 -11.91 4.21 -9.15
CA LEU A 176 -10.68 3.42 -9.24
C LEU A 176 -10.08 3.50 -10.65
N ASP A 177 -10.89 3.27 -11.69
CA ASP A 177 -10.44 3.29 -13.08
C ASP A 177 -9.91 4.68 -13.48
N ALA A 178 -10.61 5.76 -13.08
CA ALA A 178 -10.15 7.12 -13.32
C ALA A 178 -8.80 7.43 -12.64
N LEU A 179 -8.60 6.96 -11.40
CA LEU A 179 -7.33 7.06 -10.71
C LEU A 179 -6.23 6.24 -11.39
N LEU A 180 -6.52 5.01 -11.82
CA LEU A 180 -5.53 4.15 -12.48
C LEU A 180 -5.11 4.73 -13.84
N LEU A 181 -6.05 5.29 -14.61
CA LEU A 181 -5.77 5.99 -15.86
C LEU A 181 -4.84 7.19 -15.63
N ASN A 182 -5.14 8.03 -14.63
CA ASN A 182 -4.25 9.13 -14.28
C ASN A 182 -2.89 8.62 -13.80
N LEU A 183 -2.84 7.65 -12.89
CA LEU A 183 -1.59 7.13 -12.33
C LEU A 183 -0.63 6.67 -13.43
N GLN A 184 -1.14 6.07 -14.50
CA GLN A 184 -0.37 5.56 -15.64
C GLN A 184 -0.07 6.60 -16.72
N ASP A 185 -0.53 7.84 -16.57
CA ASP A 185 -0.24 8.93 -17.51
C ASP A 185 1.24 9.33 -17.45
N THR A 186 1.98 9.07 -18.53
CA THR A 186 3.42 9.33 -18.63
C THR A 186 3.79 10.80 -18.69
N GLU A 187 2.84 11.67 -19.05
CA GLU A 187 3.05 13.12 -19.09
C GLU A 187 2.79 13.78 -17.73
N LYS A 188 2.19 13.04 -16.78
CA LYS A 188 1.81 13.56 -15.46
C LYS A 188 2.48 12.84 -14.31
N PHE A 189 2.23 11.55 -14.17
CA PHE A 189 2.54 10.81 -12.95
C PHE A 189 3.50 9.64 -13.18
N TRP A 190 3.44 8.99 -14.34
CA TRP A 190 4.28 7.84 -14.67
C TRP A 190 5.67 8.25 -15.21
N THR A 191 6.39 9.06 -14.42
CA THR A 191 7.74 9.52 -14.77
C THR A 191 8.82 8.47 -14.44
N LYS A 192 10.10 8.77 -14.71
CA LYS A 192 11.23 7.86 -14.39
C LYS A 192 11.34 7.48 -12.91
N ALA A 193 10.97 8.40 -12.02
CA ALA A 193 10.69 8.13 -10.62
C ALA A 193 9.18 8.34 -10.46
N PRO A 194 8.37 7.27 -10.49
CA PRO A 194 6.92 7.41 -10.57
C PRO A 194 6.34 8.24 -9.42
N VAL A 195 5.23 8.91 -9.72
CA VAL A 195 4.38 9.69 -8.82
C VAL A 195 5.09 10.85 -8.12
N PRO A 196 5.45 11.91 -8.87
CA PRO A 196 6.04 13.10 -8.28
C PRO A 196 5.07 13.81 -7.30
N THR A 197 5.64 14.53 -6.34
CA THR A 197 4.91 15.35 -5.35
C THR A 197 3.98 16.40 -5.97
N VAL A 198 4.26 16.81 -7.20
CA VAL A 198 3.36 17.58 -8.07
C VAL A 198 3.44 16.98 -9.47
N SER A 199 2.30 16.94 -10.18
CA SER A 199 2.22 16.41 -11.54
C SER A 199 3.26 17.03 -12.46
N ALA A 200 3.81 16.23 -13.37
CA ALA A 200 4.86 16.65 -14.30
C ALA A 200 4.43 17.71 -15.32
N ASP A 201 3.13 17.80 -15.60
CA ASP A 201 2.51 18.84 -16.44
C ASP A 201 2.26 20.16 -15.68
N HIS A 202 2.42 20.18 -14.36
CA HIS A 202 2.15 21.36 -13.56
C HIS A 202 3.28 22.41 -13.70
N PRO A 203 2.97 23.72 -13.78
CA PRO A 203 3.98 24.77 -13.98
C PRO A 203 5.10 24.84 -12.92
N ALA A 204 4.82 24.33 -11.71
CA ALA A 204 5.80 24.25 -10.61
C ALA A 204 6.76 23.05 -10.72
N TYR A 205 6.48 22.06 -11.58
CA TYR A 205 7.32 20.89 -11.75
C TYR A 205 8.71 21.28 -12.27
N GLY A 206 9.75 20.81 -11.59
CA GLY A 206 11.15 21.10 -11.90
C GLY A 206 11.56 22.56 -11.69
N LYS A 207 10.75 23.38 -11.00
CA LYS A 207 11.12 24.76 -10.68
C LYS A 207 11.94 24.82 -9.39
N PRO A 208 13.02 25.62 -9.34
CA PRO A 208 13.62 25.98 -8.07
C PRO A 208 12.65 26.86 -7.28
N VAL A 209 12.72 26.81 -5.96
CA VAL A 209 11.94 27.70 -5.08
C VAL A 209 12.89 28.61 -4.33
N PHE A 210 12.53 29.90 -4.31
CA PHE A 210 13.18 30.92 -3.53
C PHE A 210 12.21 31.41 -2.45
N ASP A 211 12.47 31.05 -1.19
CA ASP A 211 11.83 31.66 -0.03
C ASP A 211 12.84 32.65 0.60
N LYS A 212 12.37 33.62 1.39
CA LYS A 212 13.13 34.79 1.89
C LYS A 212 14.48 34.46 2.54
N LEU A 213 14.71 33.21 2.96
CA LEU A 213 15.95 32.72 3.58
C LEU A 213 16.45 31.37 3.02
N SER A 214 15.84 30.80 1.97
CA SER A 214 16.22 29.47 1.47
C SER A 214 16.05 29.29 -0.03
N TYR A 215 17.01 28.57 -0.62
CA TYR A 215 16.96 28.06 -1.98
C TYR A 215 16.69 26.55 -1.95
N THR A 216 15.64 26.14 -2.66
CA THR A 216 15.33 24.75 -2.93
C THR A 216 15.63 24.46 -4.40
N ALA A 217 16.45 23.43 -4.65
CA ALA A 217 16.86 23.05 -6.00
C ALA A 217 15.66 22.53 -6.83
N PRO A 218 15.75 22.54 -8.17
CA PRO A 218 14.74 21.94 -9.04
C PRO A 218 14.35 20.51 -8.62
N TYR A 219 13.06 20.20 -8.70
CA TYR A 219 12.47 18.90 -8.35
C TYR A 219 12.50 18.54 -6.87
N MET A 220 13.00 19.41 -5.99
CA MET A 220 13.01 19.14 -4.56
C MET A 220 11.68 19.49 -3.92
N ASP A 221 11.37 18.83 -2.81
CA ASP A 221 10.14 19.04 -2.04
C ASP A 221 8.88 18.89 -2.95
N PHE A 222 8.00 19.90 -2.98
CA PHE A 222 6.74 19.90 -3.71
C PHE A 222 6.86 20.36 -5.16
N THR A 223 8.06 20.23 -5.75
CA THR A 223 8.33 20.61 -7.14
C THR A 223 8.68 19.43 -8.03
N GLY A 224 8.48 18.19 -7.57
CA GLY A 224 8.50 17.03 -8.47
C GLY A 224 9.35 15.82 -8.06
N SER A 225 9.88 15.76 -6.85
CA SER A 225 10.50 14.54 -6.33
C SER A 225 9.42 13.49 -6.05
N ALA A 226 9.71 12.21 -6.24
CA ALA A 226 8.89 11.16 -5.66
C ALA A 226 9.35 10.86 -4.22
N VAL A 227 8.43 10.43 -3.36
CA VAL A 227 8.66 10.23 -1.93
C VAL A 227 8.40 8.75 -1.60
N PRO A 228 9.44 7.97 -1.28
CA PRO A 228 9.36 6.52 -1.10
C PRO A 228 8.23 6.02 -0.18
N GLY A 229 7.95 6.71 0.94
CA GLY A 229 6.88 6.30 1.84
C GLY A 229 5.48 6.55 1.28
N ILE A 230 5.31 7.61 0.48
CA ILE A 230 4.06 7.89 -0.25
C ILE A 230 3.86 6.84 -1.34
N ASP A 231 4.92 6.53 -2.10
CA ASP A 231 4.90 5.47 -3.13
C ASP A 231 4.53 4.11 -2.54
N TYR A 232 5.04 3.81 -1.34
CA TYR A 232 4.68 2.60 -0.60
C TYR A 232 3.19 2.56 -0.24
N ILE A 233 2.61 3.66 0.25
CA ILE A 233 1.18 3.75 0.57
C ILE A 233 0.32 3.57 -0.69
N ILE A 234 0.70 4.22 -1.80
CA ILE A 234 0.01 4.09 -3.08
C ILE A 234 0.03 2.62 -3.53
N TYR A 235 1.19 1.97 -3.48
CA TYR A 235 1.30 0.55 -3.80
C TYR A 235 0.40 -0.32 -2.92
N GLN A 236 0.40 -0.11 -1.59
CA GLN A 236 -0.50 -0.83 -0.69
C GLN A 236 -1.98 -0.60 -1.02
N GLY A 237 -2.34 0.60 -1.49
CA GLY A 237 -3.67 0.90 -2.03
C GLY A 237 -3.99 0.14 -3.31
N LEU A 238 -3.08 0.09 -4.28
CA LEU A 238 -3.27 -0.71 -5.50
C LEU A 238 -3.50 -2.19 -5.16
N VAL A 239 -2.72 -2.72 -4.21
CA VAL A 239 -2.89 -4.08 -3.72
C VAL A 239 -4.24 -4.23 -3.03
N SER A 240 -4.63 -3.36 -2.10
CA SER A 240 -5.90 -3.49 -1.37
C SER A 240 -7.13 -3.46 -2.29
N LYS A 241 -7.06 -2.73 -3.40
CA LYS A 241 -8.13 -2.59 -4.39
C LYS A 241 -8.21 -3.70 -5.44
N GLY A 242 -7.29 -4.67 -5.42
CA GLY A 242 -7.29 -5.71 -6.45
C GLY A 242 -6.74 -5.26 -7.80
N ALA A 243 -6.10 -4.08 -7.87
CA ALA A 243 -5.55 -3.51 -9.11
C ALA A 243 -4.23 -4.18 -9.50
N ASP A 244 -4.21 -5.52 -9.62
CA ASP A 244 -3.00 -6.34 -9.66
C ASP A 244 -2.08 -6.00 -10.85
N THR A 245 -2.64 -5.60 -12.00
CA THR A 245 -1.84 -5.18 -13.17
C THR A 245 -1.10 -3.87 -12.88
N ALA A 246 -1.80 -2.87 -12.34
CA ALA A 246 -1.21 -1.60 -11.97
C ALA A 246 -0.20 -1.76 -10.83
N ALA A 247 -0.53 -2.56 -9.81
CA ALA A 247 0.37 -2.88 -8.71
C ALA A 247 1.68 -3.53 -9.19
N ALA A 248 1.59 -4.51 -10.11
CA ALA A 248 2.76 -5.17 -10.67
C ALA A 248 3.64 -4.22 -11.52
N ALA A 249 3.01 -3.37 -12.35
CA ALA A 249 3.72 -2.36 -13.11
C ALA A 249 4.43 -1.35 -12.18
N PHE A 250 3.74 -0.91 -11.13
CA PHE A 250 4.27 0.02 -10.13
C PHE A 250 5.44 -0.58 -9.37
N ALA A 251 5.29 -1.82 -8.89
CA ALA A 251 6.34 -2.53 -8.18
C ALA A 251 7.58 -2.75 -9.04
N ARG A 252 7.41 -3.08 -10.33
CA ARG A 252 8.52 -3.18 -11.28
C ARG A 252 9.23 -1.84 -11.47
N ALA A 253 8.48 -0.75 -11.62
CA ALA A 253 9.06 0.58 -11.75
C ALA A 253 9.86 0.95 -10.48
N MET A 254 9.31 0.71 -9.29
CA MET A 254 9.98 0.95 -8.01
C MET A 254 11.24 0.09 -7.82
N ALA A 255 11.19 -1.19 -8.18
CA ALA A 255 12.37 -2.06 -8.15
C ALA A 255 13.48 -1.57 -9.08
N ASN A 256 13.14 -1.08 -10.27
CA ASN A 256 14.10 -0.47 -11.19
C ASN A 256 14.72 0.81 -10.60
N VAL A 257 13.90 1.67 -9.97
CA VAL A 257 14.39 2.87 -9.29
C VAL A 257 15.34 2.51 -8.16
N TYR A 258 14.95 1.55 -7.30
CA TYR A 258 15.79 1.05 -6.21
C TYR A 258 17.13 0.54 -6.74
N SER A 259 17.11 -0.32 -7.77
CA SER A 259 18.33 -0.86 -8.38
C SER A 259 19.21 0.25 -8.97
N ALA A 260 18.63 1.22 -9.68
CA ALA A 260 19.39 2.32 -10.27
C ALA A 260 20.13 3.17 -9.20
N TYR A 261 19.46 3.51 -8.09
CA TYR A 261 20.09 4.23 -6.99
C TYR A 261 21.14 3.37 -6.27
N PHE A 262 20.77 2.14 -5.90
CA PHE A 262 21.65 1.27 -5.13
C PHE A 262 22.92 0.89 -5.89
N THR A 263 22.82 0.55 -7.18
CA THR A 263 23.99 0.26 -8.02
C THR A 263 24.92 1.48 -8.17
N ARG A 264 24.36 2.69 -8.24
CA ARG A 264 25.14 3.90 -8.48
C ARG A 264 25.77 4.47 -7.21
N TYR A 265 25.07 4.40 -6.08
CA TYR A 265 25.45 5.11 -4.86
C TYR A 265 25.62 4.21 -3.62
N GLY A 266 25.19 2.95 -3.69
CA GLY A 266 25.21 2.02 -2.55
C GLY A 266 24.08 2.25 -1.54
N PHE A 267 23.14 3.16 -1.82
CA PHE A 267 21.98 3.47 -0.98
C PHE A 267 20.84 4.04 -1.81
N VAL A 268 19.65 4.15 -1.20
CA VAL A 268 18.48 4.83 -1.78
C VAL A 268 18.09 6.02 -0.88
N PRO A 269 17.97 7.24 -1.44
CA PRO A 269 17.63 8.43 -0.67
C PRO A 269 16.16 8.44 -0.20
N ASP A 270 15.85 9.33 0.74
CA ASP A 270 14.47 9.65 1.17
C ASP A 270 13.65 10.43 0.13
N ARG A 271 14.27 10.86 -0.97
CA ARG A 271 13.64 11.59 -2.07
C ARG A 271 14.22 11.14 -3.40
N LEU A 272 13.33 10.79 -4.32
CA LEU A 272 13.70 10.25 -5.61
C LEU A 272 13.62 11.37 -6.65
N LEU A 273 14.76 11.86 -7.10
CA LEU A 273 14.84 12.90 -8.12
C LEU A 273 14.82 12.31 -9.54
N PRO A 274 14.31 13.06 -10.53
CA PRO A 274 14.40 12.67 -11.93
C PRO A 274 15.84 12.38 -12.37
N ASN A 275 15.99 11.37 -13.23
CA ASN A 275 17.29 10.86 -13.72
C ASN A 275 18.24 10.35 -12.63
N TYR A 276 17.69 9.91 -11.49
CA TYR A 276 18.44 9.25 -10.41
C TYR A 276 19.57 10.12 -9.84
N LYS A 277 19.30 11.42 -9.72
CA LYS A 277 20.19 12.37 -9.04
C LYS A 277 19.98 12.28 -7.53
N ILE A 278 21.02 12.64 -6.76
CA ILE A 278 20.93 12.74 -5.30
C ILE A 278 20.87 14.20 -4.89
N ASP A 279 20.09 14.49 -3.85
CA ASP A 279 20.23 15.74 -3.11
C ASP A 279 21.51 15.65 -2.26
N PRO A 280 22.52 16.52 -2.47
CA PRO A 280 23.73 16.53 -1.66
C PRO A 280 23.45 16.79 -0.17
N LYS A 281 22.30 17.38 0.17
CA LYS A 281 21.86 17.66 1.55
C LYS A 281 20.86 16.64 2.10
N GLY A 282 20.40 15.69 1.28
CA GLY A 282 19.40 14.69 1.65
C GLY A 282 19.97 13.57 2.52
N SER A 283 19.08 12.84 3.21
CA SER A 283 19.50 11.70 4.02
C SER A 283 19.97 10.54 3.12
N ARG A 284 21.22 10.11 3.33
CA ARG A 284 21.82 9.00 2.57
C ARG A 284 21.38 7.63 3.07
N ASN A 285 21.09 7.49 4.36
CA ASN A 285 20.62 6.23 4.96
C ASN A 285 19.16 6.39 5.36
N SER A 286 18.28 6.43 4.37
CA SER A 286 16.85 6.51 4.64
C SER A 286 16.23 5.12 4.76
N LEU A 287 15.60 4.85 5.91
CA LEU A 287 14.70 3.70 6.04
C LEU A 287 13.52 3.78 5.06
N SER A 288 13.11 4.99 4.67
CA SER A 288 12.03 5.15 3.69
C SER A 288 12.46 4.81 2.27
N GLY A 289 13.69 5.12 1.88
CA GLY A 289 14.25 4.68 0.60
C GLY A 289 14.25 3.17 0.43
N ASN A 290 14.36 2.41 1.53
CA ASN A 290 14.27 0.95 1.49
C ASN A 290 12.84 0.43 1.27
N LEU A 291 11.80 1.23 1.55
CA LEU A 291 10.41 0.81 1.33
C LEU A 291 10.14 0.50 -0.15
N ILE A 292 10.73 1.24 -1.09
CA ILE A 292 10.52 0.97 -2.53
C ILE A 292 11.20 -0.32 -3.00
N GLY A 293 12.26 -0.78 -2.31
CA GLY A 293 12.83 -2.11 -2.51
C GLY A 293 11.89 -3.20 -1.99
N LEU A 294 11.27 -2.96 -0.82
CA LEU A 294 10.30 -3.87 -0.23
C LEU A 294 9.02 -4.00 -1.08
N ILE A 295 8.59 -2.95 -1.79
CA ILE A 295 7.46 -3.04 -2.74
C ILE A 295 7.68 -4.19 -3.73
N GLY A 296 8.88 -4.30 -4.34
CA GLY A 296 9.21 -5.36 -5.29
C GLY A 296 9.16 -6.76 -4.66
N VAL A 297 9.69 -6.90 -3.44
CA VAL A 297 9.65 -8.17 -2.70
C VAL A 297 8.20 -8.56 -2.36
N GLN A 298 7.43 -7.62 -1.82
CA GLN A 298 6.04 -7.85 -1.42
C GLN A 298 5.14 -8.16 -2.61
N GLU A 299 5.44 -7.61 -3.79
CA GLU A 299 4.68 -7.92 -5.01
C GLU A 299 4.81 -9.39 -5.37
N ILE A 300 5.98 -9.99 -5.16
CA ILE A 300 6.23 -11.40 -5.46
C ILE A 300 5.66 -12.31 -4.38
N LEU A 301 5.85 -11.97 -3.09
CA LEU A 301 5.39 -12.76 -1.94
C LEU A 301 5.12 -11.85 -0.73
N ASP A 302 3.90 -11.90 -0.20
CA ASP A 302 3.56 -11.26 1.06
C ASP A 302 2.28 -11.82 1.70
N THR A 303 1.78 -11.15 2.73
CA THR A 303 0.45 -11.36 3.32
C THR A 303 -0.59 -10.37 2.80
N GLU A 304 -1.87 -10.74 2.85
CA GLU A 304 -2.98 -9.80 2.64
C GLU A 304 -3.24 -8.98 3.91
N TYR A 305 -3.06 -7.65 3.84
CA TYR A 305 -3.24 -6.75 4.99
C TYR A 305 -4.69 -6.29 5.19
N PHE A 306 -5.43 -6.04 4.11
CA PHE A 306 -6.73 -5.35 4.17
C PHE A 306 -7.90 -6.24 3.73
N GLY A 307 -7.77 -7.57 3.88
CA GLY A 307 -8.83 -8.51 3.52
C GLY A 307 -10.09 -8.33 4.37
N THR A 308 -11.27 -8.33 3.75
CA THR A 308 -12.55 -8.01 4.42
C THR A 308 -12.95 -8.95 5.55
N ASP A 309 -12.45 -10.20 5.54
CA ASP A 309 -12.72 -11.17 6.60
C ASP A 309 -11.59 -11.28 7.64
N LEU A 310 -10.54 -10.45 7.50
CA LEU A 310 -9.41 -10.31 8.43
C LEU A 310 -8.64 -11.61 8.71
N LYS A 311 -8.93 -12.67 7.95
CA LYS A 311 -8.29 -13.98 8.11
C LYS A 311 -6.87 -13.94 7.54
N PRO A 312 -5.91 -14.65 8.16
CA PRO A 312 -4.58 -14.79 7.61
C PRO A 312 -4.61 -15.43 6.24
N ALA A 313 -3.88 -14.82 5.30
CA ALA A 313 -3.73 -15.35 3.97
C ALA A 313 -2.47 -14.82 3.31
N LEU A 314 -1.86 -15.66 2.47
CA LEU A 314 -0.74 -15.30 1.61
C LEU A 314 -1.24 -14.66 0.32
N ARG A 315 -0.39 -13.82 -0.25
CA ARG A 315 -0.46 -13.31 -1.61
C ARG A 315 0.88 -13.59 -2.27
N PHE A 316 0.88 -14.16 -3.47
CA PHE A 316 2.11 -14.45 -4.18
C PHE A 316 1.90 -14.51 -5.69
N GLY A 317 3.01 -14.56 -6.43
CA GLY A 317 2.98 -14.42 -7.88
C GLY A 317 2.94 -12.94 -8.29
N THR A 318 3.09 -12.67 -9.57
CA THR A 318 3.01 -11.30 -10.10
C THR A 318 2.57 -11.32 -11.56
N LYS A 319 2.02 -10.20 -12.03
CA LYS A 319 1.78 -9.94 -13.46
C LYS A 319 2.98 -9.30 -14.15
N ALA A 320 4.03 -8.94 -13.42
CA ALA A 320 5.24 -8.40 -14.02
C ALA A 320 5.99 -9.51 -14.76
N GLY A 321 6.20 -9.35 -16.07
CA GLY A 321 6.97 -10.31 -16.86
C GLY A 321 8.43 -10.45 -16.41
N GLY A 322 9.04 -11.58 -16.76
CA GLY A 322 10.40 -11.97 -16.40
C GLY A 322 10.47 -13.05 -15.32
N ARG A 323 11.69 -13.27 -14.80
CA ARG A 323 11.95 -14.23 -13.73
C ARG A 323 12.16 -13.51 -12.40
N HIS A 324 11.35 -13.88 -11.42
CA HIS A 324 11.35 -13.29 -10.09
C HIS A 324 11.39 -14.39 -9.03
N SER A 325 12.11 -14.15 -7.95
CA SER A 325 12.20 -15.13 -6.87
C SER A 325 12.43 -14.44 -5.54
N VAL A 326 11.73 -14.92 -4.51
CA VAL A 326 11.91 -14.48 -3.13
C VAL A 326 12.12 -15.73 -2.27
N PHE A 327 13.20 -15.74 -1.50
CA PHE A 327 13.61 -16.84 -0.62
C PHE A 327 13.84 -16.35 0.79
N GLY A 328 13.74 -17.25 1.77
CA GLY A 328 14.10 -16.96 3.16
C GLY A 328 13.15 -16.02 3.88
N VAL A 329 11.91 -15.86 3.40
CA VAL A 329 10.91 -15.02 4.06
C VAL A 329 10.17 -15.84 5.10
N THR A 330 10.11 -15.35 6.33
CA THR A 330 9.32 -15.97 7.40
C THR A 330 7.96 -15.28 7.52
N LEU A 331 6.89 -16.02 7.27
CA LEU A 331 5.50 -15.57 7.47
C LEU A 331 4.73 -16.64 8.22
N PHE A 332 3.88 -16.23 9.17
CA PHE A 332 3.12 -17.16 10.01
C PHE A 332 3.98 -18.22 10.72
N GLY A 333 5.22 -17.86 11.07
CA GLY A 333 6.19 -18.78 11.68
C GLY A 333 6.72 -19.88 10.75
N LYS A 334 6.49 -19.77 9.43
CA LYS A 334 6.96 -20.73 8.42
C LYS A 334 7.92 -20.04 7.46
N SER A 335 8.93 -20.79 7.00
CA SER A 335 9.79 -20.34 5.90
C SER A 335 9.04 -20.48 4.58
N ILE A 336 8.95 -19.42 3.80
CA ILE A 336 8.22 -19.37 2.54
C ILE A 336 9.15 -18.87 1.45
N GLN A 337 9.03 -19.49 0.28
CA GLN A 337 9.74 -19.11 -0.92
C GLN A 337 8.82 -19.24 -2.13
N THR A 338 8.99 -18.34 -3.09
CA THR A 338 8.24 -18.36 -4.33
C THR A 338 9.15 -18.09 -5.51
N GLU A 339 8.85 -18.73 -6.62
CA GLU A 339 9.47 -18.46 -7.92
C GLU A 339 8.37 -18.18 -8.94
N VAL A 340 8.58 -17.14 -9.75
CA VAL A 340 7.69 -16.70 -10.81
C VAL A 340 8.51 -16.58 -12.09
N THR A 341 8.03 -17.15 -13.17
CA THR A 341 8.56 -16.99 -14.52
C THR A 341 7.43 -16.64 -15.47
N ASP A 342 7.75 -16.35 -16.73
CA ASP A 342 6.74 -16.18 -17.78
C ASP A 342 5.98 -17.48 -18.11
N GLU A 343 6.39 -18.61 -17.53
CA GLU A 343 5.80 -19.94 -17.78
C GLU A 343 5.28 -20.62 -16.51
N SER A 344 5.59 -20.12 -15.32
CA SER A 344 5.24 -20.83 -14.09
C SER A 344 5.23 -19.96 -12.83
N VAL A 345 4.47 -20.41 -11.82
CA VAL A 345 4.49 -19.90 -10.45
C VAL A 345 4.60 -21.08 -9.50
N SER A 346 5.52 -21.04 -8.54
CA SER A 346 5.61 -22.07 -7.50
C SER A 346 5.71 -21.45 -6.12
N LEU A 347 5.04 -22.06 -5.14
CA LEU A 347 5.16 -21.70 -3.72
C LEU A 347 5.66 -22.92 -2.95
N ASN A 348 6.71 -22.72 -2.16
CA ASN A 348 7.13 -23.70 -1.17
C ASN A 348 6.99 -23.13 0.24
N VAL A 349 6.45 -23.93 1.15
CA VAL A 349 6.26 -23.62 2.57
C VAL A 349 6.99 -24.68 3.38
N SER A 350 7.96 -24.28 4.20
CA SER A 350 8.80 -25.16 5.01
C SER A 350 9.42 -26.33 4.23
N GLY A 351 9.89 -26.04 3.01
CA GLY A 351 10.53 -27.03 2.13
C GLY A 351 9.55 -27.89 1.31
N LYS A 352 8.24 -27.78 1.53
CA LYS A 352 7.20 -28.49 0.79
C LYS A 352 6.65 -27.63 -0.34
N ARG A 353 6.59 -28.15 -1.57
CA ARG A 353 5.90 -27.48 -2.69
C ARG A 353 4.40 -27.63 -2.54
N VAL A 354 3.72 -26.52 -2.25
CA VAL A 354 2.27 -26.50 -1.94
C VAL A 354 1.42 -25.94 -3.07
N PHE A 355 2.04 -25.22 -3.99
CA PHE A 355 1.39 -24.65 -5.17
C PHE A 355 2.36 -24.68 -6.35
N GLU A 356 1.86 -25.08 -7.51
CA GLU A 356 2.56 -24.96 -8.79
C GLU A 356 1.54 -24.68 -9.90
N ALA A 357 1.70 -23.56 -10.60
CA ALA A 357 0.98 -23.25 -11.84
C ALA A 357 1.97 -23.30 -13.00
N ILE A 358 1.61 -23.98 -14.09
CA ILE A 358 2.42 -24.10 -15.32
C ILE A 358 1.59 -23.61 -16.51
N GLY A 359 2.22 -22.83 -17.39
CA GLY A 359 1.68 -22.31 -18.64
C GLY A 359 1.76 -20.79 -18.76
N ALA A 360 1.79 -20.06 -17.63
CA ALA A 360 1.87 -18.61 -17.58
C ALA A 360 2.14 -18.14 -16.13
N PRO A 361 2.55 -16.88 -15.93
CA PRO A 361 2.50 -16.26 -14.62
C PRO A 361 1.04 -16.08 -14.18
N CYS A 362 0.84 -16.10 -12.86
CA CYS A 362 -0.46 -15.79 -12.26
C CYS A 362 -0.28 -14.98 -10.98
N LYS A 363 -1.32 -14.23 -10.61
CA LYS A 363 -1.42 -13.61 -9.29
C LYS A 363 -2.33 -14.45 -8.42
N VAL A 364 -1.84 -14.87 -7.26
CA VAL A 364 -2.63 -15.59 -6.25
C VAL A 364 -2.86 -14.69 -5.06
N ARG A 365 -4.13 -14.59 -4.64
CA ARG A 365 -4.58 -13.76 -3.53
C ARG A 365 -5.35 -14.59 -2.52
N ARG A 366 -5.31 -14.15 -1.27
CA ARG A 366 -6.00 -14.79 -0.15
C ARG A 366 -5.74 -16.30 -0.05
N PHE A 367 -4.53 -16.76 -0.35
CA PHE A 367 -4.17 -18.16 -0.22
C PHE A 367 -4.09 -18.60 1.24
N ARG A 368 -5.03 -19.45 1.63
CA ARG A 368 -5.18 -19.91 3.01
C ARG A 368 -5.73 -21.32 3.09
N GLU A 369 -5.43 -21.94 4.21
CA GLU A 369 -5.99 -23.21 4.62
C GLU A 369 -7.32 -22.98 5.35
N THR A 370 -8.29 -23.82 5.05
CA THR A 370 -9.58 -23.92 5.76
C THR A 370 -9.61 -25.24 6.53
N GLU A 371 -10.64 -25.46 7.35
CA GLU A 371 -10.81 -26.73 8.07
C GLU A 371 -10.84 -27.96 7.13
N LYS A 372 -11.25 -27.77 5.87
CA LYS A 372 -11.48 -28.84 4.90
C LYS A 372 -10.53 -28.83 3.69
N GLY A 373 -9.67 -27.83 3.55
CA GLY A 373 -8.78 -27.70 2.39
C GLY A 373 -8.28 -26.28 2.17
N LEU A 374 -8.48 -25.71 0.98
CA LEU A 374 -7.91 -24.42 0.57
C LEU A 374 -8.98 -23.47 0.02
N ASP A 375 -8.78 -22.17 0.19
CA ASP A 375 -9.61 -21.11 -0.39
C ASP A 375 -8.69 -20.00 -0.87
N PHE A 376 -8.79 -19.60 -2.14
CA PHE A 376 -7.96 -18.52 -2.70
C PHE A 376 -8.56 -17.94 -3.98
N TYR A 377 -8.01 -16.81 -4.42
CA TYR A 377 -8.30 -16.23 -5.72
C TYR A 377 -7.07 -16.33 -6.60
N ILE A 378 -7.27 -16.58 -7.89
CA ILE A 378 -6.22 -16.64 -8.89
C ILE A 378 -6.62 -15.84 -10.12
N CYS A 379 -5.69 -15.06 -10.64
CA CYS A 379 -5.81 -14.31 -11.87
C CYS A 379 -4.72 -14.76 -12.84
N CYS A 380 -5.12 -15.16 -14.05
CA CYS A 380 -4.20 -15.58 -15.10
C CYS A 380 -4.71 -15.14 -16.49
N GLU A 381 -3.79 -14.78 -17.38
CA GLU A 381 -4.11 -14.32 -18.74
C GLU A 381 -4.15 -15.47 -19.76
N LYS A 382 -3.63 -16.64 -19.37
CA LYS A 382 -3.62 -17.85 -20.18
C LYS A 382 -4.09 -19.02 -19.34
N SER A 383 -4.42 -20.12 -20.03
CA SER A 383 -4.75 -21.38 -19.36
C SER A 383 -3.53 -21.93 -18.63
N LEU A 384 -3.77 -22.53 -17.47
CA LEU A 384 -2.75 -23.06 -16.58
C LEU A 384 -3.06 -24.52 -16.23
N THR A 385 -2.02 -25.32 -16.02
CA THR A 385 -2.12 -26.53 -15.22
C THR A 385 -1.73 -26.19 -13.79
N LEU A 386 -2.65 -26.39 -12.85
CA LEU A 386 -2.45 -26.12 -11.44
C LEU A 386 -2.27 -27.43 -10.66
N THR A 387 -1.23 -27.49 -9.84
CA THR A 387 -0.98 -28.55 -8.86
C THR A 387 -0.99 -27.95 -7.46
N LEU A 388 -1.79 -28.52 -6.56
CA LEU A 388 -1.92 -28.10 -5.17
C LEU A 388 -1.55 -29.26 -4.25
N THR A 389 -0.75 -28.99 -3.21
CA THR A 389 -0.44 -29.96 -2.16
C THR A 389 -0.91 -29.41 -0.81
N TYR A 390 -1.78 -30.15 -0.11
CA TYR A 390 -2.33 -29.75 1.19
C TYR A 390 -2.47 -30.97 2.14
N PRO A 391 -2.48 -30.81 3.47
CA PRO A 391 -2.47 -29.54 4.21
C PRO A 391 -1.18 -28.73 4.02
N VAL A 392 -1.29 -27.40 4.14
CA VAL A 392 -0.19 -26.45 3.87
C VAL A 392 0.53 -26.07 5.16
N PHE A 393 -0.22 -25.67 6.19
CA PHE A 393 0.35 -25.14 7.42
C PHE A 393 0.37 -26.17 8.54
N THR A 394 -0.57 -27.12 8.52
CA THR A 394 -0.63 -28.25 9.45
C THR A 394 0.13 -29.47 8.92
N THR A 395 0.77 -30.23 9.81
CA THR A 395 1.53 -31.46 9.46
C THR A 395 0.87 -32.73 9.96
N ALA A 396 -0.36 -32.63 10.49
CA ALA A 396 -1.02 -33.73 11.19
C ALA A 396 -1.74 -34.72 10.26
N ALA A 397 -1.98 -34.34 9.00
CA ALA A 397 -2.67 -35.16 8.02
C ALA A 397 -1.76 -35.48 6.82
N PRO A 398 -1.97 -36.63 6.14
CA PRO A 398 -1.19 -36.99 4.95
C PRO A 398 -1.42 -36.02 3.80
N ASP A 399 -0.39 -35.86 2.97
CA ASP A 399 -0.43 -35.00 1.80
C ASP A 399 -1.46 -35.47 0.77
N ARG A 400 -2.31 -34.54 0.34
CA ARG A 400 -3.22 -34.67 -0.79
C ARG A 400 -2.71 -33.79 -1.91
N VAL A 401 -2.67 -34.36 -3.11
CA VAL A 401 -2.25 -33.66 -4.33
C VAL A 401 -3.43 -33.58 -5.27
N LEU A 402 -3.78 -32.37 -5.69
CA LEU A 402 -4.78 -32.13 -6.72
C LEU A 402 -4.12 -31.50 -7.93
N ARG A 403 -4.50 -31.96 -9.12
CA ARG A 403 -4.02 -31.41 -10.38
C ARG A 403 -5.20 -31.19 -11.33
N PHE A 404 -5.32 -29.98 -11.85
CA PHE A 404 -6.39 -29.63 -12.77
C PHE A 404 -5.97 -28.51 -13.72
N ASN A 405 -6.70 -28.36 -14.83
CA ASN A 405 -6.49 -27.25 -15.75
C ASN A 405 -7.45 -26.13 -15.41
N LEU A 406 -6.96 -24.90 -15.44
CA LEU A 406 -7.73 -23.68 -15.24
C LEU A 406 -7.65 -22.83 -16.53
N PRO A 407 -8.77 -22.37 -17.10
CA PRO A 407 -8.73 -21.47 -18.25
C PRO A 407 -8.18 -20.09 -17.85
N ALA A 408 -7.94 -19.23 -18.83
CA ALA A 408 -7.64 -17.82 -18.57
C ALA A 408 -8.83 -17.14 -17.88
N GLY A 409 -8.56 -16.25 -16.93
CA GLY A 409 -9.59 -15.49 -16.22
C GLY A 409 -9.27 -15.25 -14.75
N HIS A 410 -10.28 -14.77 -14.02
CA HIS A 410 -10.24 -14.51 -12.59
C HIS A 410 -11.15 -15.50 -11.89
N PHE A 411 -10.59 -16.28 -10.97
CA PHE A 411 -11.33 -17.36 -10.33
C PHE A 411 -11.13 -17.35 -8.83
N ARG A 412 -12.20 -17.64 -8.09
CA ARG A 412 -12.10 -18.17 -6.73
C ARG A 412 -11.96 -19.67 -6.81
N ILE A 413 -10.94 -20.22 -6.16
CA ILE A 413 -10.71 -21.66 -6.01
C ILE A 413 -11.06 -22.06 -4.59
N ALA A 414 -11.90 -23.09 -4.45
CA ALA A 414 -12.22 -23.70 -3.16
C ALA A 414 -11.99 -25.22 -3.25
N VAL A 415 -11.17 -25.73 -2.33
CA VAL A 415 -10.88 -27.16 -2.15
C VAL A 415 -11.48 -27.60 -0.82
N SER A 416 -12.32 -28.63 -0.86
CA SER A 416 -12.94 -29.23 0.32
C SER A 416 -12.92 -30.74 0.20
N ASP A 417 -12.35 -31.42 1.19
CA ASP A 417 -12.39 -32.89 1.33
C ASP A 417 -11.80 -33.71 0.16
N GLY A 418 -11.09 -33.09 -0.78
CA GLY A 418 -10.54 -33.76 -1.97
C GLY A 418 -11.16 -33.25 -3.27
N ASP A 419 -12.31 -32.59 -3.18
CA ASP A 419 -12.97 -31.98 -4.32
C ASP A 419 -12.50 -30.55 -4.51
N PHE A 420 -12.36 -30.14 -5.77
CA PHE A 420 -12.07 -28.77 -6.14
C PHE A 420 -13.25 -28.16 -6.88
N THR A 421 -13.48 -26.88 -6.64
CA THR A 421 -14.41 -26.04 -7.40
C THR A 421 -13.73 -24.74 -7.75
N TYR A 422 -14.07 -24.19 -8.92
CA TYR A 422 -13.69 -22.83 -9.28
C TYR A 422 -14.92 -22.05 -9.75
N THR A 423 -14.95 -20.76 -9.43
CA THR A 423 -16.03 -19.85 -9.82
C THR A 423 -15.41 -18.58 -10.39
N ALA A 424 -15.89 -18.12 -11.54
CA ALA A 424 -15.46 -16.85 -12.12
C ALA A 424 -15.89 -15.69 -11.20
N VAL A 425 -15.03 -14.68 -11.05
CA VAL A 425 -15.23 -13.54 -10.13
C VAL A 425 -15.14 -12.21 -10.86
#